data_AF-A0AAU8JFK6-F1
#
_entry.id   AF-A0AAU8JFK6-F1
#
_cell.length_a   1.000
_cell.length_b   1.000
_cell.length_c   1.000
_cell.angle_alpha   90.00
_cell.angle_beta   90.00
_cell.angle_gamma   90.00
#
_symmetry.space_group_name_H-M   'P 1'
#
loop_
_entity.id
_entity.type
_entity.pdbx_description
1 polymer ?
#
loop_
_entity_poly.entity_id
_entity_poly.type
_entity_poly.pdbx_seq_one_letter_code
_entity_poly.pdbx_strand_id
1 'polypeptide(L)'
;MTTNPLIPIRIITESLRQVQAEPAQPEVSSELKVYAQEIDESLRPVLKIFQESISQIQESLSVSFEKIKLARETWKAKQRICEINYLEIWDEIGSVSGFIQKIKLEKSRLRILTVDAVKTKCNSQFILIKKQFFRDSQGNPKFLSVFEVPKLQNKITEAIADISLFCSQIILEQLQEIFDLYDRGINRQKITEYLFWEDPKSQEKFQASLNLAERELNASWENNSDIIKIYLSKLQKEVIDKFKSINFIGFQANAKIEAYERFEQEIYQLILKTIESIFDERVEITTVILEDILSFYDYLLEQHQRYSQESPEMIKAEKDWIDTQEAQLKQSSNQMSEMIDICNILLN
;
A
#
# COMPACT_ATOMS: atom_id res chain seq x y z
N MET A 1 16.85 50.80 -2.49
CA MET A 1 17.24 50.84 -3.91
C MET A 1 18.58 50.16 -4.05
N THR A 2 18.61 48.85 -4.28
CA THR A 2 19.82 48.12 -4.66
C THR A 2 19.91 48.20 -6.17
N THR A 3 20.84 49.00 -6.68
CA THR A 3 21.10 49.15 -8.12
C THR A 3 21.64 47.83 -8.68
N ASN A 4 21.09 47.36 -9.81
CA ASN A 4 21.54 46.14 -10.48
C ASN A 4 23.04 46.29 -10.84
N PRO A 5 23.93 45.41 -10.33
CA PRO A 5 25.38 45.55 -10.49
C PRO A 5 25.85 45.38 -11.93
N LEU A 6 25.00 44.88 -12.84
CA LEU A 6 25.30 44.78 -14.26
C LEU A 6 25.06 46.09 -15.04
N ILE A 7 24.38 47.08 -14.46
CA ILE A 7 24.12 48.36 -15.15
C ILE A 7 25.45 49.09 -15.48
N PRO A 8 26.41 49.27 -14.54
CA PRO A 8 27.70 49.88 -14.85
C PRO A 8 28.51 49.08 -15.88
N ILE A 9 28.48 47.74 -15.78
CA ILE A 9 29.18 46.86 -16.72
C ILE A 9 28.60 47.02 -18.13
N ARG A 10 27.26 47.10 -18.24
CA ARG A 10 26.59 47.37 -19.51
C ARG A 10 27.02 48.68 -20.14
N ILE A 11 27.11 49.76 -19.35
CA ILE A 11 27.57 51.06 -19.84
C ILE A 11 29.01 50.98 -20.34
N ILE A 12 29.89 50.27 -19.64
CA ILE A 12 31.28 50.03 -20.06
C ILE A 12 31.31 49.26 -21.38
N THR A 13 30.61 48.14 -21.48
CA THR A 13 30.57 47.32 -22.70
C THR A 13 29.98 48.07 -23.89
N GLU A 14 28.91 48.86 -23.70
CA GLU A 14 28.34 49.71 -24.75
C GLU A 14 29.35 50.78 -25.22
N SER A 15 30.10 51.40 -24.29
CA SER A 15 31.17 52.34 -24.62
C SER A 15 32.33 51.68 -25.38
N LEU A 16 32.72 50.46 -25.01
CA LEU A 16 33.78 49.70 -25.71
C LEU A 16 33.34 49.35 -27.14
N ARG A 17 32.09 48.91 -27.32
CA ARG A 17 31.52 48.60 -28.65
C ARG A 17 31.43 49.84 -29.54
N GLN A 18 31.13 51.01 -29.00
CA GLN A 18 31.14 52.28 -29.74
C GLN A 18 32.54 52.67 -30.23
N VAL A 19 33.57 52.44 -29.40
CA VAL A 19 34.99 52.63 -29.76
C VAL A 19 35.45 51.66 -30.87
N GLN A 20 34.85 50.48 -30.93
CA GLN A 20 35.17 49.41 -31.89
C GLN A 20 34.36 49.49 -33.21
N ALA A 21 33.24 50.22 -33.27
CA ALA A 21 32.33 50.23 -34.42
C ALA A 21 32.88 50.90 -35.69
N GLU A 22 32.40 50.46 -36.87
CA GLU A 22 32.73 51.04 -38.18
C GLU A 22 31.50 51.70 -38.87
N PRO A 23 31.68 52.84 -39.59
CA PRO A 23 32.94 53.55 -39.81
C PRO A 23 33.38 54.32 -38.56
N ALA A 24 34.69 54.34 -38.34
CA ALA A 24 35.33 54.86 -37.13
C ALA A 24 34.87 56.29 -36.77
N GLN A 25 34.64 56.55 -35.48
CA GLN A 25 34.75 57.91 -34.99
C GLN A 25 36.15 58.44 -35.38
N PRO A 26 36.26 59.54 -36.15
CA PRO A 26 37.51 59.99 -36.76
C PRO A 26 38.60 60.41 -35.76
N GLU A 27 38.32 60.36 -34.47
CA GLU A 27 39.17 60.81 -33.37
C GLU A 27 39.74 59.66 -32.50
N VAL A 28 39.42 58.39 -32.80
CA VAL A 28 39.81 57.24 -31.96
C VAL A 28 41.03 56.51 -32.54
N SER A 29 42.12 56.44 -31.77
CA SER A 29 43.38 55.82 -32.20
C SER A 29 43.30 54.30 -32.32
N SER A 30 44.19 53.70 -33.11
CA SER A 30 44.31 52.23 -33.27
C SER A 30 44.61 51.51 -31.95
N GLU A 31 45.41 52.13 -31.08
CA GLU A 31 45.79 51.60 -29.77
C GLU A 31 44.58 51.53 -28.83
N LEU A 32 43.73 52.57 -28.85
CA LEU A 32 42.49 52.58 -28.06
C LEU A 32 41.51 51.49 -28.50
N LYS A 33 41.46 51.16 -29.80
CA LYS A 33 40.67 50.02 -30.30
C LYS A 33 41.20 48.68 -29.80
N VAL A 34 42.52 48.50 -29.77
CA VAL A 34 43.17 47.28 -29.22
C VAL A 34 42.88 47.15 -27.72
N TYR A 35 43.08 48.21 -26.94
CA TYR A 35 42.76 48.19 -25.51
C TYR A 35 41.26 47.95 -25.26
N ALA A 36 40.38 48.55 -26.06
CA ALA A 36 38.95 48.29 -25.94
C ALA A 36 38.61 46.82 -26.19
N GLN A 37 39.27 46.18 -27.16
CA GLN A 37 39.12 44.76 -27.45
C GLN A 37 39.65 43.89 -26.31
N GLU A 38 40.85 44.17 -25.78
CA GLU A 38 41.43 43.43 -24.65
C GLU A 38 40.54 43.53 -23.39
N ILE A 39 39.95 44.71 -23.14
CA ILE A 39 39.00 44.90 -22.04
C ILE A 39 37.72 44.07 -22.28
N ASP A 40 37.14 44.10 -23.48
CA ASP A 40 35.96 43.27 -23.82
C ASP A 40 36.25 41.77 -23.64
N GLU A 41 37.39 41.29 -24.13
CA GLU A 41 37.82 39.90 -24.00
C GLU A 41 38.02 39.50 -22.53
N SER A 42 38.52 40.39 -21.69
CA SER A 42 38.67 40.16 -20.25
C SER A 42 37.35 40.11 -19.48
N LEU A 43 36.31 40.82 -19.96
CA LEU A 43 34.98 40.86 -19.33
C LEU A 43 34.12 39.64 -19.67
N ARG A 44 34.27 39.06 -20.86
CA ARG A 44 33.51 37.87 -21.31
C ARG A 44 33.53 36.68 -20.33
N PRO A 45 34.67 36.19 -19.81
CA PRO A 45 34.68 35.07 -18.87
C PRO A 45 33.98 35.42 -17.55
N VAL A 46 34.08 36.66 -17.09
CA VAL A 46 33.39 37.14 -15.87
C VAL A 46 31.88 37.15 -16.07
N LEU A 47 31.41 37.64 -17.21
CA LEU A 47 29.98 37.64 -17.57
C LEU A 47 29.40 36.22 -17.67
N LYS A 48 30.17 35.26 -18.21
CA LYS A 48 29.77 33.84 -18.24
C LYS A 48 29.62 33.25 -16.84
N ILE A 49 30.61 33.46 -15.97
CA ILE A 49 30.56 32.99 -14.58
C ILE A 49 29.34 33.61 -13.86
N PHE A 50 29.08 34.89 -14.09
CA PHE A 50 27.92 35.57 -13.48
C PHE A 50 26.60 34.99 -13.99
N GLN A 51 26.48 34.75 -15.30
CA GLN A 51 25.30 34.12 -15.91
C GLN A 51 25.05 32.70 -15.34
N GLU A 52 26.09 31.87 -15.28
CA GLU A 52 26.01 30.52 -14.71
C GLU A 52 25.59 30.57 -13.23
N SER A 53 26.17 31.49 -12.46
CA SER A 53 25.84 31.68 -11.05
C SER A 53 24.37 32.09 -10.86
N ILE A 54 23.85 33.03 -11.67
CA ILE A 54 22.44 33.41 -11.60
C ILE A 54 21.53 32.25 -11.98
N SER A 55 21.91 31.48 -13.01
CA SER A 55 21.14 30.31 -13.44
C SER A 55 21.03 29.26 -12.33
N GLN A 56 22.11 28.98 -11.61
CA GLN A 56 22.10 28.10 -10.43
C GLN A 56 21.23 28.63 -9.29
N ILE A 57 21.22 29.95 -9.07
CA ILE A 57 20.34 30.56 -8.06
C ILE A 57 18.88 30.44 -8.48
N GLN A 58 18.54 30.62 -9.77
CA GLN A 58 17.17 30.41 -10.27
C GLN A 58 16.70 28.96 -10.09
N GLU A 59 17.57 27.98 -10.37
CA GLU A 59 17.27 26.58 -10.10
C GLU A 59 17.00 26.35 -8.61
N SER A 60 17.83 26.92 -7.73
CA SER A 60 17.62 26.84 -6.28
C SER A 60 16.32 27.53 -5.82
N LEU A 61 15.95 28.66 -6.43
CA LEU A 61 14.68 29.36 -6.16
C LEU A 61 13.46 28.53 -6.56
N SER A 62 13.56 27.71 -7.62
CA SER A 62 12.44 26.84 -8.03
C SER A 62 12.03 25.88 -6.90
N VAL A 63 12.99 25.35 -6.14
CA VAL A 63 12.74 24.50 -4.96
C VAL A 63 11.99 25.28 -3.88
N SER A 64 12.35 26.55 -3.67
CA SER A 64 11.66 27.43 -2.73
C SER A 64 10.23 27.73 -3.16
N PHE A 65 9.97 27.95 -4.45
CA PHE A 65 8.62 28.12 -4.98
C PHE A 65 7.75 26.89 -4.74
N GLU A 66 8.27 25.68 -4.97
CA GLU A 66 7.52 24.45 -4.69
C GLU A 66 7.21 24.29 -3.20
N LYS A 67 8.12 24.68 -2.30
CA LYS A 67 7.86 24.67 -0.85
C LYS A 67 6.77 25.66 -0.44
N ILE A 68 6.76 26.87 -1.00
CA ILE A 68 5.71 27.87 -0.73
C ILE A 68 4.37 27.42 -1.29
N LYS A 69 4.36 26.82 -2.48
CA LYS A 69 3.16 26.20 -3.06
C LYS A 69 2.62 25.10 -2.15
N LEU A 70 3.48 24.20 -1.66
CA LEU A 70 3.07 23.17 -0.71
C LEU A 70 2.51 23.77 0.58
N ALA A 71 3.16 24.79 1.16
CA ALA A 71 2.67 25.47 2.35
C ALA A 71 1.26 26.07 2.13
N ARG A 72 1.01 26.64 0.94
CA ARG A 72 -0.31 27.14 0.54
C ARG A 72 -1.35 26.03 0.45
N GLU A 73 -0.99 24.89 -0.14
CA GLU A 73 -1.91 23.74 -0.22
C GLU A 73 -2.19 23.13 1.16
N THR A 74 -1.20 23.05 2.05
CA THR A 74 -1.41 22.66 3.45
C THR A 74 -2.36 23.62 4.16
N TRP A 75 -2.16 24.94 4.00
CA TRP A 75 -3.06 25.94 4.59
C TRP A 75 -4.51 25.79 4.08
N LYS A 76 -4.71 25.55 2.77
CA LYS A 76 -6.04 25.26 2.21
C LYS A 76 -6.62 23.95 2.74
N ALA A 77 -5.79 22.91 2.90
CA ALA A 77 -6.21 21.62 3.44
C ALA A 77 -6.77 21.77 4.85
N LYS A 78 -6.14 22.57 5.72
CA LYS A 78 -6.68 22.86 7.06
C LYS A 78 -8.11 23.38 7.00
N GLN A 79 -8.39 24.33 6.11
CA GLN A 79 -9.72 24.92 5.94
C GLN A 79 -10.73 23.88 5.49
N ARG A 80 -10.39 23.09 4.46
CA ARG A 80 -11.24 22.00 3.97
C ARG A 80 -11.54 21.00 5.10
N ILE A 81 -10.52 20.53 5.82
CA ILE A 81 -10.71 19.56 6.92
C ILE A 81 -11.68 20.11 7.99
N CYS A 82 -11.61 21.40 8.32
CA CYS A 82 -12.56 22.04 9.25
C CYS A 82 -14.00 22.16 8.71
N GLU A 83 -14.20 22.06 7.40
CA GLU A 83 -15.54 22.02 6.78
C GLU A 83 -16.19 20.64 6.89
N ILE A 84 -15.42 19.59 7.20
CA ILE A 84 -15.97 18.25 7.42
C ILE A 84 -16.80 18.28 8.69
N ASN A 85 -18.00 17.71 8.64
CA ASN A 85 -18.79 17.56 9.84
C ASN A 85 -18.10 16.58 10.81
N TYR A 86 -17.75 17.07 12.00
CA TYR A 86 -17.13 16.27 13.06
C TYR A 86 -17.87 14.95 13.36
N LEU A 87 -19.20 14.96 13.33
CA LEU A 87 -20.00 13.76 13.58
C LEU A 87 -19.88 12.74 12.44
N GLU A 88 -19.70 13.19 11.20
CA GLU A 88 -19.53 12.29 10.06
C GLU A 88 -18.22 11.50 10.14
N ILE A 89 -17.15 12.10 10.68
CA ILE A 89 -15.88 11.38 10.90
C ILE A 89 -16.09 10.29 11.94
N TRP A 90 -16.78 10.59 13.05
CA TRP A 90 -17.12 9.60 14.07
C TRP A 90 -18.02 8.47 13.55
N ASP A 91 -18.99 8.80 12.71
CA ASP A 91 -19.88 7.81 12.09
C ASP A 91 -19.08 6.85 11.20
N GLU A 92 -18.06 7.34 10.47
CA GLU A 92 -17.17 6.47 9.67
C GLU A 92 -16.27 5.59 10.56
N ILE A 93 -15.69 6.15 11.63
CA ILE A 93 -14.92 5.38 12.63
C ILE A 93 -15.77 4.26 13.22
N GLY A 94 -17.01 4.59 13.64
CA GLY A 94 -17.96 3.63 14.18
C GLY A 94 -18.36 2.56 13.16
N SER A 95 -18.58 2.97 11.90
CA SER A 95 -18.92 2.07 10.80
C SER A 95 -17.80 1.08 10.50
N VAL A 96 -16.56 1.55 10.33
CA VAL A 96 -15.39 0.69 10.07
C VAL A 96 -15.12 -0.22 11.27
N SER A 97 -15.14 0.30 12.49
CA SER A 97 -14.92 -0.49 13.70
C SER A 97 -15.98 -1.59 13.88
N GLY A 98 -17.25 -1.25 13.68
CA GLY A 98 -18.36 -2.21 13.71
C GLY A 98 -18.23 -3.25 12.60
N PHE A 99 -17.75 -2.85 11.44
CA PHE A 99 -17.54 -3.73 10.30
C PHE A 99 -16.40 -4.73 10.52
N ILE A 100 -15.29 -4.32 11.16
CA ILE A 100 -14.22 -5.24 11.60
C ILE A 100 -14.80 -6.35 12.49
N GLN A 101 -15.64 -5.99 13.46
CA GLN A 101 -16.28 -6.97 14.34
C GLN A 101 -17.23 -7.88 13.57
N LYS A 102 -17.98 -7.33 12.61
CA LYS A 102 -18.86 -8.12 11.74
C LYS A 102 -18.07 -9.18 10.96
N ILE A 103 -16.94 -8.83 10.36
CA ILE A 103 -16.07 -9.79 9.66
C ILE A 103 -15.56 -10.88 10.62
N LYS A 104 -15.12 -10.51 11.83
CA LYS A 104 -14.63 -11.48 12.84
C LYS A 104 -15.73 -12.46 13.31
N LEU A 105 -16.95 -11.98 13.47
CA LEU A 105 -18.11 -12.82 13.78
C LEU A 105 -18.46 -13.74 12.60
N GLU A 106 -18.45 -13.20 11.39
CA GLU A 106 -18.77 -13.94 10.17
C GLU A 106 -17.75 -15.05 9.91
N LYS A 107 -16.45 -14.76 10.06
CA LYS A 107 -15.37 -15.76 10.10
C LYS A 107 -15.70 -16.91 11.04
N SER A 108 -16.10 -16.60 12.27
CA SER A 108 -16.38 -17.60 13.29
C SER A 108 -17.57 -18.49 12.89
N ARG A 109 -18.64 -17.89 12.36
CA ARG A 109 -19.82 -18.60 11.86
C ARG A 109 -19.47 -19.54 10.71
N LEU A 110 -18.84 -19.01 9.67
CA LEU A 110 -18.50 -19.73 8.44
C LEU A 110 -17.49 -20.86 8.72
N ARG A 111 -16.52 -20.62 9.59
CA ARG A 111 -15.59 -21.66 10.06
C ARG A 111 -16.33 -22.82 10.72
N ILE A 112 -17.29 -22.54 11.62
CA ILE A 112 -18.07 -23.59 12.29
C ILE A 112 -18.87 -24.41 11.26
N LEU A 113 -19.54 -23.75 10.32
CA LEU A 113 -20.28 -24.43 9.25
C LEU A 113 -19.38 -25.31 8.37
N THR A 114 -18.21 -24.78 8.00
CA THR A 114 -17.19 -25.51 7.23
C THR A 114 -16.77 -26.77 7.99
N VAL A 115 -16.44 -26.62 9.27
CA VAL A 115 -16.04 -27.72 10.15
C VAL A 115 -17.12 -28.79 10.23
N ASP A 116 -18.37 -28.40 10.46
CA ASP A 116 -19.48 -29.36 10.62
C ASP A 116 -19.75 -30.13 9.32
N ALA A 117 -19.71 -29.44 8.18
CA ALA A 117 -19.86 -30.06 6.87
C ALA A 117 -18.71 -31.04 6.56
N VAL A 118 -17.46 -30.64 6.78
CA VAL A 118 -16.30 -31.51 6.55
C VAL A 118 -16.30 -32.69 7.52
N LYS A 119 -16.67 -32.48 8.79
CA LYS A 119 -16.85 -33.54 9.78
C LYS A 119 -17.89 -34.56 9.33
N THR A 120 -19.01 -34.10 8.77
CA THR A 120 -20.07 -34.96 8.23
C THR A 120 -19.55 -35.81 7.06
N LYS A 121 -18.82 -35.19 6.13
CA LYS A 121 -18.17 -35.87 5.00
C LYS A 121 -17.17 -36.92 5.49
N CYS A 122 -16.28 -36.56 6.41
CA CYS A 122 -15.29 -37.47 7.00
C CYS A 122 -15.95 -38.66 7.70
N ASN A 123 -16.97 -38.41 8.53
CA ASN A 123 -17.71 -39.47 9.23
C ASN A 123 -18.31 -40.46 8.23
N SER A 124 -18.92 -39.95 7.15
CA SER A 124 -19.50 -40.82 6.13
C SER A 124 -18.45 -41.73 5.47
N GLN A 125 -17.28 -41.19 5.14
CA GLN A 125 -16.19 -41.94 4.50
C GLN A 125 -15.57 -42.96 5.46
N PHE A 126 -15.27 -42.57 6.70
CA PHE A 126 -14.65 -43.47 7.67
C PHE A 126 -15.59 -44.57 8.13
N ILE A 127 -16.90 -44.31 8.27
CA ILE A 127 -17.89 -45.37 8.54
C ILE A 127 -17.91 -46.42 7.41
N LEU A 128 -17.84 -45.98 6.14
CA LEU A 128 -17.80 -46.90 5.01
C LEU A 128 -16.54 -47.76 5.02
N ILE A 129 -15.37 -47.15 5.24
CA ILE A 129 -14.09 -47.88 5.34
C ILE A 129 -14.10 -48.85 6.51
N LYS A 130 -14.60 -48.42 7.67
CA LYS A 130 -14.74 -49.26 8.87
C LYS A 130 -15.59 -50.50 8.60
N LYS A 131 -16.76 -50.31 7.98
CA LYS A 131 -17.66 -51.40 7.61
C LYS A 131 -17.02 -52.34 6.59
N GLN A 132 -16.28 -51.82 5.62
CA GLN A 132 -15.70 -52.61 4.54
C GLN A 132 -14.50 -53.45 4.99
N PHE A 133 -13.61 -52.89 5.81
CA PHE A 133 -12.31 -53.50 6.10
C PHE A 133 -12.20 -54.10 7.50
N PHE A 134 -13.00 -53.63 8.47
CA PHE A 134 -12.86 -54.02 9.87
C PHE A 134 -14.07 -54.81 10.42
N ARG A 135 -15.15 -54.93 9.65
CA ARG A 135 -16.34 -55.70 10.03
C ARG A 135 -16.69 -56.76 8.98
N ASP A 136 -17.26 -57.87 9.42
CA ASP A 136 -17.85 -58.88 8.54
C ASP A 136 -19.30 -58.50 8.14
N SER A 137 -19.95 -59.35 7.34
CA SER A 137 -21.34 -59.14 6.90
C SER A 137 -22.37 -59.17 8.04
N GLN A 138 -22.01 -59.69 9.21
CA GLN A 138 -22.83 -59.74 10.41
C GLN A 138 -22.51 -58.58 11.37
N GLY A 139 -21.51 -57.75 11.05
CA GLY A 139 -21.08 -56.60 11.84
C GLY A 139 -20.04 -56.91 12.91
N ASN A 140 -19.55 -58.15 12.99
CA ASN A 140 -18.52 -58.57 13.94
C ASN A 140 -17.12 -58.11 13.50
N PRO A 141 -16.19 -57.89 14.43
CA PRO A 141 -14.80 -57.57 14.12
C PRO A 141 -14.15 -58.62 13.21
N LYS A 142 -13.59 -58.17 12.08
CA LYS A 142 -12.93 -59.04 11.09
C LYS A 142 -11.41 -58.86 11.14
N PHE A 143 -10.66 -59.94 10.92
CA PHE A 143 -9.22 -59.87 10.66
C PHE A 143 -8.94 -59.30 9.27
N LEU A 144 -8.18 -58.21 9.22
CA LEU A 144 -7.53 -57.74 7.99
C LEU A 144 -6.41 -58.70 7.58
N SER A 145 -6.52 -59.28 6.39
CA SER A 145 -5.46 -60.08 5.76
C SER A 145 -4.33 -59.19 5.21
N VAL A 146 -3.15 -59.77 5.02
CA VAL A 146 -1.98 -59.06 4.44
C VAL A 146 -2.28 -58.50 3.05
N PHE A 147 -3.17 -59.15 2.28
CA PHE A 147 -3.61 -58.69 0.96
C PHE A 147 -4.66 -57.56 1.00
N GLU A 148 -5.32 -57.35 2.14
CA GLU A 148 -6.30 -56.27 2.33
C GLU A 148 -5.64 -54.98 2.81
N VAL A 149 -4.47 -55.04 3.45
CA VAL A 149 -3.76 -53.83 3.95
C VAL A 149 -3.44 -52.85 2.81
N PRO A 150 -2.88 -53.26 1.65
CA PRO A 150 -2.66 -52.34 0.53
C PRO A 150 -3.97 -51.75 -0.03
N LYS A 151 -5.05 -52.55 -0.03
CA LYS A 151 -6.38 -52.09 -0.48
C LYS A 151 -6.96 -51.03 0.46
N LEU A 152 -6.79 -51.22 1.76
CA LEU A 152 -7.17 -50.25 2.79
C LEU A 152 -6.36 -48.97 2.65
N GLN A 153 -5.03 -49.06 2.45
CA GLN A 153 -4.17 -47.90 2.20
C GLN A 153 -4.66 -47.09 0.99
N ASN A 154 -4.91 -47.74 -0.14
CA ASN A 154 -5.45 -47.07 -1.32
C ASN A 154 -6.80 -46.41 -1.03
N LYS A 155 -7.70 -47.11 -0.31
CA LYS A 155 -9.02 -46.55 0.05
C LYS A 155 -8.91 -45.33 0.96
N ILE A 156 -7.98 -45.33 1.89
CA ILE A 156 -7.71 -44.17 2.76
C ILE A 156 -7.16 -43.03 1.92
N THR A 157 -6.19 -43.27 1.03
CA THR A 157 -5.67 -42.24 0.13
C THR A 157 -6.77 -41.62 -0.74
N GLU A 158 -7.65 -42.44 -1.33
CA GLU A 158 -8.82 -41.96 -2.09
C GLU A 158 -9.76 -41.12 -1.22
N ALA A 159 -10.11 -41.60 -0.02
CA ALA A 159 -11.02 -40.89 0.87
C ALA A 159 -10.44 -39.54 1.32
N ILE A 160 -9.14 -39.48 1.62
CA ILE A 160 -8.47 -38.24 2.02
C ILE A 160 -8.36 -37.26 0.85
N ALA A 161 -8.14 -37.74 -0.37
CA ALA A 161 -8.20 -36.90 -1.56
C ALA A 161 -9.60 -36.30 -1.79
N ASP A 162 -10.65 -37.12 -1.68
CA ASP A 162 -12.06 -36.68 -1.78
C ASP A 162 -12.46 -35.69 -0.67
N ILE A 163 -12.08 -35.97 0.58
CA ILE A 163 -12.28 -35.05 1.71
C ILE A 163 -11.58 -33.72 1.47
N SER A 164 -10.34 -33.75 0.97
CA SER A 164 -9.59 -32.52 0.71
C SER A 164 -10.21 -31.71 -0.42
N LEU A 165 -10.65 -32.34 -1.50
CA LEU A 165 -11.34 -31.65 -2.58
C LEU A 165 -12.61 -30.97 -2.08
N PHE A 166 -13.42 -31.70 -1.32
CA PHE A 166 -14.62 -31.16 -0.68
C PHE A 166 -14.29 -29.99 0.26
N CYS A 167 -13.26 -30.15 1.09
CA CYS A 167 -12.77 -29.12 2.01
C CYS A 167 -12.35 -27.86 1.24
N SER A 168 -11.63 -28.02 0.13
CA SER A 168 -11.21 -26.90 -0.71
C SER A 168 -12.41 -26.12 -1.26
N GLN A 169 -13.43 -26.83 -1.76
CA GLN A 169 -14.62 -26.21 -2.35
C GLN A 169 -15.40 -25.42 -1.32
N ILE A 170 -15.72 -26.04 -0.19
CA ILE A 170 -16.50 -25.35 0.85
C ILE A 170 -15.72 -24.19 1.46
N ILE A 171 -14.41 -24.32 1.71
CA ILE A 171 -13.61 -23.19 2.19
C ILE A 171 -13.64 -22.03 1.19
N LEU A 172 -13.48 -22.30 -0.11
CA LEU A 172 -13.54 -21.26 -1.14
C LEU A 172 -14.89 -20.54 -1.15
N GLU A 173 -15.99 -21.30 -1.14
CA GLU A 173 -17.35 -20.74 -1.08
C GLU A 173 -17.56 -19.85 0.15
N GLN A 174 -17.14 -20.34 1.32
CA GLN A 174 -17.31 -19.61 2.57
C GLN A 174 -16.41 -18.36 2.65
N LEU A 175 -15.17 -18.43 2.16
CA LEU A 175 -14.29 -17.28 2.07
C LEU A 175 -14.82 -16.23 1.08
N GLN A 176 -15.46 -16.64 -0.02
CA GLN A 176 -16.13 -15.73 -0.94
C GLN A 176 -17.22 -14.90 -0.25
N GLU A 177 -17.99 -15.50 0.68
CA GLU A 177 -18.98 -14.75 1.46
C GLU A 177 -18.34 -13.63 2.29
N ILE A 178 -17.14 -13.85 2.84
CA ILE A 178 -16.37 -12.82 3.57
C ILE A 178 -15.90 -11.72 2.62
N PHE A 179 -15.44 -12.08 1.44
CA PHE A 179 -15.02 -11.10 0.43
C PHE A 179 -16.19 -10.22 -0.03
N ASP A 180 -17.32 -10.83 -0.36
CA ASP A 180 -18.52 -10.11 -0.76
C ASP A 180 -19.04 -9.20 0.36
N LEU A 181 -18.88 -9.63 1.62
CA LEU A 181 -19.16 -8.79 2.77
C LEU A 181 -18.22 -7.58 2.80
N TYR A 182 -16.90 -7.80 2.70
CA TYR A 182 -15.88 -6.75 2.64
C TYR A 182 -16.17 -5.71 1.55
N ASP A 183 -16.41 -6.17 0.32
CA ASP A 183 -16.53 -5.29 -0.84
C ASP A 183 -17.74 -4.34 -0.74
N ARG A 184 -18.82 -4.81 -0.10
CA ARG A 184 -20.03 -4.00 0.16
C ARG A 184 -19.93 -3.12 1.40
N GLY A 185 -19.01 -3.42 2.32
CA GLY A 185 -18.96 -2.79 3.64
C GLY A 185 -18.17 -1.49 3.70
N ILE A 186 -17.24 -1.26 2.76
CA ILE A 186 -16.36 -0.10 2.77
C ILE A 186 -16.90 1.02 1.88
N ASN A 187 -17.01 2.22 2.45
CA ASN A 187 -17.35 3.43 1.71
C ASN A 187 -16.10 4.04 1.03
N ARG A 188 -15.65 3.41 -0.06
CA ARG A 188 -14.47 3.85 -0.82
C ARG A 188 -14.60 5.27 -1.39
N GLN A 189 -15.83 5.68 -1.71
CA GLN A 189 -16.10 7.04 -2.18
C GLN A 189 -15.75 8.06 -1.10
N LYS A 190 -16.19 7.84 0.13
CA LYS A 190 -15.96 8.78 1.24
C LYS A 190 -14.51 8.82 1.68
N ILE A 191 -13.81 7.68 1.65
CA ILE A 191 -12.34 7.63 1.84
C ILE A 191 -11.65 8.50 0.79
N THR A 192 -12.01 8.34 -0.49
CA THR A 192 -11.43 9.11 -1.60
C THR A 192 -11.71 10.60 -1.47
N GLU A 193 -12.94 10.94 -1.06
CA GLU A 193 -13.36 12.32 -0.83
C GLU A 193 -12.52 12.95 0.28
N TYR A 194 -12.45 12.35 1.47
CA TYR A 194 -11.67 12.93 2.57
C TYR A 194 -10.17 12.95 2.30
N LEU A 195 -9.65 11.96 1.58
CA LEU A 195 -8.26 11.98 1.13
C LEU A 195 -7.99 13.21 0.26
N PHE A 196 -8.90 13.59 -0.65
CA PHE A 196 -8.74 14.80 -1.47
C PHE A 196 -8.67 16.11 -0.64
N TRP A 197 -9.20 16.10 0.58
CA TRP A 197 -9.23 17.27 1.45
C TRP A 197 -7.92 17.49 2.20
N GLU A 198 -7.11 16.43 2.33
CA GLU A 198 -5.77 16.46 2.93
C GLU A 198 -4.75 17.26 2.10
N ASP A 199 -3.60 17.55 2.71
CA ASP A 199 -2.48 18.16 2.00
C ASP A 199 -1.79 17.14 1.06
N PRO A 200 -1.08 17.60 0.02
CA PRO A 200 -0.50 16.70 -0.98
C PRO A 200 0.43 15.61 -0.44
N LYS A 201 1.17 15.87 0.66
CA LYS A 201 2.06 14.86 1.25
C LYS A 201 1.28 13.78 1.98
N SER A 202 0.28 14.19 2.75
CA SER A 202 -0.62 13.27 3.44
C SER A 202 -1.40 12.43 2.43
N GLN A 203 -1.90 13.06 1.36
CA GLN A 203 -2.52 12.36 0.23
C GLN A 203 -1.63 11.27 -0.35
N GLU A 204 -0.39 11.59 -0.72
CA GLU A 204 0.55 10.63 -1.30
C GLU A 204 0.79 9.45 -0.35
N LYS A 205 1.02 9.72 0.94
CA LYS A 205 1.26 8.71 1.95
C LYS A 205 0.07 7.76 2.12
N PHE A 206 -1.14 8.29 2.30
CA PHE A 206 -2.33 7.48 2.52
C PHE A 206 -2.78 6.76 1.25
N GLN A 207 -2.69 7.40 0.08
CA GLN A 207 -2.96 6.73 -1.19
C GLN A 207 -2.00 5.57 -1.44
N ALA A 208 -0.71 5.74 -1.12
CA ALA A 208 0.26 4.66 -1.26
C ALA A 208 -0.07 3.47 -0.34
N SER A 209 -0.46 3.75 0.91
CA SER A 209 -0.89 2.73 1.88
C SER A 209 -2.18 2.01 1.42
N LEU A 210 -3.21 2.75 1.02
CA LEU A 210 -4.46 2.17 0.50
C LEU A 210 -4.23 1.34 -0.76
N ASN A 211 -3.43 1.84 -1.72
CA ASN A 211 -3.11 1.09 -2.93
C ASN A 211 -2.29 -0.17 -2.66
N LEU A 212 -1.46 -0.17 -1.61
CA LEU A 212 -0.72 -1.36 -1.18
C LEU A 212 -1.69 -2.37 -0.56
N ALA A 213 -2.50 -1.93 0.39
CA ALA A 213 -3.55 -2.72 1.03
C ALA A 213 -4.50 -3.37 0.01
N GLU A 214 -5.04 -2.60 -0.93
CA GLU A 214 -5.93 -3.13 -1.98
C GLU A 214 -5.23 -4.15 -2.89
N ARG A 215 -3.95 -3.92 -3.23
CA ARG A 215 -3.17 -4.88 -4.01
C ARG A 215 -2.94 -6.18 -3.25
N GLU A 216 -2.57 -6.09 -1.98
CA GLU A 216 -2.38 -7.25 -1.10
C GLU A 216 -3.68 -8.02 -0.91
N LEU A 217 -4.80 -7.31 -0.77
CA LEU A 217 -6.12 -7.92 -0.69
C LEU A 217 -6.46 -8.67 -1.97
N ASN A 218 -6.42 -8.00 -3.12
CA ASN A 218 -6.77 -8.60 -4.40
C ASN A 218 -5.86 -9.80 -4.69
N ALA A 219 -4.55 -9.67 -4.46
CA ALA A 219 -3.62 -10.78 -4.60
C ALA A 219 -3.94 -11.93 -3.62
N SER A 220 -4.34 -11.64 -2.39
CA SER A 220 -4.74 -12.66 -1.41
C SER A 220 -5.96 -13.44 -1.90
N TRP A 221 -6.97 -12.75 -2.43
CA TRP A 221 -8.22 -13.34 -2.93
C TRP A 221 -8.02 -14.12 -4.24
N GLU A 222 -7.27 -13.56 -5.19
CA GLU A 222 -6.92 -14.25 -6.44
C GLU A 222 -6.15 -15.55 -6.15
N ASN A 223 -5.29 -15.55 -5.12
CA ASN A 223 -4.47 -16.70 -4.74
C ASN A 223 -5.14 -17.63 -3.71
N ASN A 224 -6.44 -17.49 -3.42
CA ASN A 224 -7.14 -18.33 -2.44
C ASN A 224 -7.03 -19.82 -2.74
N SER A 225 -7.27 -20.19 -4.01
CA SER A 225 -7.18 -21.58 -4.45
C SER A 225 -5.79 -22.16 -4.19
N ASP A 226 -4.73 -21.40 -4.47
CA ASP A 226 -3.35 -21.89 -4.34
C ASP A 226 -2.92 -22.08 -2.90
N ILE A 227 -3.26 -21.13 -2.02
CA ILE A 227 -2.92 -21.25 -0.59
C ILE A 227 -3.72 -22.37 0.06
N ILE A 228 -5.02 -22.49 -0.22
CA ILE A 228 -5.85 -23.61 0.24
C ILE A 228 -5.24 -24.94 -0.21
N LYS A 229 -4.82 -25.02 -1.48
CA LYS A 229 -4.15 -26.20 -2.02
C LYS A 229 -2.84 -26.53 -1.28
N ILE A 230 -2.04 -25.53 -0.90
CA ILE A 230 -0.81 -25.74 -0.11
C ILE A 230 -1.14 -26.36 1.26
N TYR A 231 -2.10 -25.79 1.98
CA TYR A 231 -2.53 -26.31 3.29
C TYR A 231 -3.07 -27.73 3.19
N LEU A 232 -3.96 -27.97 2.22
CA LEU A 232 -4.58 -29.28 2.04
C LEU A 232 -3.58 -30.33 1.53
N SER A 233 -2.60 -29.96 0.71
CA SER A 233 -1.54 -30.89 0.29
C SER A 233 -0.67 -31.32 1.46
N LYS A 234 -0.36 -30.40 2.39
CA LYS A 234 0.37 -30.71 3.64
C LYS A 234 -0.47 -31.66 4.52
N LEU A 235 -1.75 -31.35 4.70
CA LEU A 235 -2.70 -32.21 5.43
C LEU A 235 -2.75 -33.62 4.84
N GLN A 236 -2.95 -33.75 3.52
CA GLN A 236 -3.01 -35.05 2.84
C GLN A 236 -1.77 -35.88 3.12
N LYS A 237 -0.59 -35.27 2.95
CA LYS A 237 0.69 -35.94 3.19
C LYS A 237 0.80 -36.41 4.64
N GLU A 238 0.52 -35.52 5.60
CA GLU A 238 0.59 -35.85 7.03
C GLU A 238 -0.36 -36.99 7.41
N VAL A 239 -1.59 -36.96 6.91
CA VAL A 239 -2.58 -38.02 7.18
C VAL A 239 -2.15 -39.35 6.57
N ILE A 240 -1.65 -39.36 5.33
CA ILE A 240 -1.18 -40.58 4.67
C ILE A 240 0.04 -41.16 5.40
N ASP A 241 0.99 -40.32 5.78
CA ASP A 241 2.19 -40.75 6.50
C ASP A 241 1.84 -41.31 7.89
N LYS A 242 0.91 -40.65 8.61
CA LYS A 242 0.32 -41.16 9.85
C LYS A 242 -0.33 -42.51 9.65
N PHE A 243 -1.16 -42.68 8.63
CA PHE A 243 -1.81 -43.97 8.36
C PHE A 243 -0.81 -45.09 8.08
N LYS A 244 0.22 -44.82 7.26
CA LYS A 244 1.27 -45.79 6.93
C LYS A 244 2.09 -46.23 8.15
N SER A 245 2.19 -45.38 9.17
CA SER A 245 2.87 -45.72 10.43
C SER A 245 2.08 -46.70 11.30
N ILE A 246 0.77 -46.89 11.04
CA ILE A 246 -0.06 -47.83 11.79
C ILE A 246 0.23 -49.26 11.31
N ASN A 247 0.83 -50.06 12.19
CA ASN A 247 1.09 -51.46 11.89
C ASN A 247 -0.16 -52.33 12.14
N PHE A 248 -0.93 -52.63 11.09
CA PHE A 248 -2.10 -53.51 11.21
C PHE A 248 -1.76 -55.02 11.25
N ILE A 249 -0.49 -55.41 11.11
CA ILE A 249 -0.05 -56.82 11.10
C ILE A 249 0.21 -57.29 12.53
N GLY A 250 -0.35 -58.46 12.89
CA GLY A 250 -0.16 -59.06 14.22
C GLY A 250 -1.13 -58.60 15.32
N PHE A 251 -1.93 -57.54 15.09
CA PHE A 251 -2.96 -57.13 16.05
C PHE A 251 -4.16 -58.09 16.08
N GLN A 252 -4.74 -58.27 17.28
CA GLN A 252 -6.08 -58.82 17.45
C GLN A 252 -7.12 -57.90 16.80
N ALA A 253 -8.25 -58.45 16.34
CA ALA A 253 -9.26 -57.72 15.56
C ALA A 253 -9.76 -56.43 16.27
N ASN A 254 -10.00 -56.48 17.58
CA ASN A 254 -10.44 -55.31 18.35
C ASN A 254 -9.38 -54.21 18.44
N ALA A 255 -8.10 -54.58 18.67
CA ALA A 255 -7.01 -53.62 18.73
C ALA A 255 -6.80 -52.86 17.41
N LYS A 256 -7.11 -53.49 16.26
CA LYS A 256 -7.08 -52.81 14.94
C LYS A 256 -8.20 -51.78 14.81
N ILE A 257 -9.40 -52.08 15.30
CA ILE A 257 -10.52 -51.15 15.31
C ILE A 257 -10.19 -49.94 16.18
N GLU A 258 -9.67 -50.16 17.38
CA GLU A 258 -9.26 -49.07 18.28
C GLU A 258 -8.12 -48.21 17.71
N ALA A 259 -7.16 -48.82 16.99
CA ALA A 259 -6.12 -48.08 16.28
C ALA A 259 -6.70 -47.22 15.15
N TYR A 260 -7.67 -47.76 14.41
CA TYR A 260 -8.36 -47.02 13.36
C TYR A 260 -9.22 -45.88 13.92
N GLU A 261 -9.96 -46.10 15.00
CA GLU A 261 -10.75 -45.06 15.67
C GLU A 261 -9.87 -43.93 16.22
N ARG A 262 -8.70 -44.25 16.78
CA ARG A 262 -7.73 -43.21 17.19
C ARG A 262 -7.23 -42.41 16.00
N PHE A 263 -6.92 -43.07 14.89
CA PHE A 263 -6.53 -42.42 13.65
C PHE A 263 -7.63 -41.50 13.10
N GLU A 264 -8.90 -41.93 13.11
CA GLU A 264 -10.04 -41.09 12.75
C GLU A 264 -10.05 -39.80 13.60
N GLN A 265 -9.94 -39.92 14.92
CA GLN A 265 -9.91 -38.76 15.85
C GLN A 265 -8.75 -37.81 15.57
N GLU A 266 -7.55 -38.34 15.31
CA GLU A 266 -6.39 -37.50 14.96
C GLU A 266 -6.60 -36.74 13.65
N ILE A 267 -7.16 -37.38 12.63
CA ILE A 267 -7.46 -36.71 11.35
C ILE A 267 -8.46 -35.58 11.55
N TYR A 268 -9.51 -35.81 12.36
CA TYR A 268 -10.46 -34.75 12.67
C TYR A 268 -9.75 -33.53 13.23
N GLN A 269 -8.87 -33.71 14.22
CA GLN A 269 -8.14 -32.58 14.81
C GLN A 269 -7.23 -31.87 13.80
N LEU A 270 -6.56 -32.61 12.92
CA LEU A 270 -5.72 -32.03 11.86
C LEU A 270 -6.53 -31.22 10.86
N ILE A 271 -7.69 -31.73 10.44
CA ILE A 271 -8.60 -31.03 9.54
C ILE A 271 -9.10 -29.74 10.20
N LEU A 272 -9.55 -29.81 11.45
CA LEU A 272 -10.02 -28.64 12.21
C LEU A 272 -8.97 -27.55 12.26
N LYS A 273 -7.75 -27.90 12.67
CA LYS A 273 -6.62 -26.97 12.75
C LYS A 273 -6.27 -26.37 11.38
N THR A 274 -6.32 -27.18 10.33
CA THR A 274 -6.05 -26.72 8.95
C THR A 274 -7.08 -25.71 8.50
N ILE A 275 -8.37 -25.99 8.70
CA ILE A 275 -9.47 -25.07 8.39
C ILE A 275 -9.29 -23.77 9.17
N GLU A 276 -9.02 -23.86 10.48
CA GLU A 276 -8.81 -22.69 11.33
C GLU A 276 -7.65 -21.82 10.84
N SER A 277 -6.50 -22.42 10.52
CA SER A 277 -5.34 -21.68 10.01
C SER A 277 -5.65 -20.94 8.70
N ILE A 278 -6.41 -21.57 7.79
CA ILE A 278 -6.82 -20.93 6.54
C ILE A 278 -7.72 -19.73 6.82
N PHE A 279 -8.77 -19.89 7.63
CA PHE A 279 -9.68 -18.79 7.96
C PHE A 279 -8.96 -17.67 8.73
N ASP A 280 -8.04 -18.00 9.61
CA ASP A 280 -7.25 -17.03 10.37
C ASP A 280 -6.41 -16.17 9.44
N GLU A 281 -5.56 -16.79 8.61
CA GLU A 281 -4.68 -16.09 7.67
C GLU A 281 -5.47 -15.19 6.70
N ARG A 282 -6.60 -15.68 6.16
CA ARG A 282 -7.38 -14.92 5.16
C ARG A 282 -8.11 -13.74 5.75
N VAL A 283 -8.68 -13.91 6.92
CA VAL A 283 -9.42 -12.83 7.57
C VAL A 283 -8.47 -11.80 8.18
N GLU A 284 -7.29 -12.22 8.65
CA GLU A 284 -6.27 -11.30 9.17
C GLU A 284 -5.88 -10.24 8.16
N ILE A 285 -5.61 -10.63 6.90
CA ILE A 285 -5.31 -9.71 5.80
C ILE A 285 -6.44 -8.68 5.62
N THR A 286 -7.68 -9.14 5.66
CA THR A 286 -8.85 -8.26 5.51
C THR A 286 -8.97 -7.29 6.69
N THR A 287 -8.69 -7.73 7.91
CA THR A 287 -8.78 -6.89 9.11
C THR A 287 -7.66 -5.87 9.19
N VAL A 288 -6.44 -6.20 8.77
CA VAL A 288 -5.31 -5.25 8.73
C VAL A 288 -5.63 -4.06 7.85
N ILE A 289 -6.26 -4.28 6.69
CA ILE A 289 -6.64 -3.21 5.78
C ILE A 289 -7.72 -2.30 6.39
N LEU A 290 -8.68 -2.89 7.08
CA LEU A 290 -9.69 -2.12 7.78
C LEU A 290 -9.10 -1.31 8.94
N GLU A 291 -8.05 -1.81 9.59
CA GLU A 291 -7.29 -1.10 10.63
C GLU A 291 -6.48 0.07 10.05
N ASP A 292 -5.93 -0.06 8.84
CA ASP A 292 -5.30 1.06 8.12
C ASP A 292 -6.31 2.16 7.75
N ILE A 293 -7.50 1.77 7.28
CA ILE A 293 -8.61 2.71 7.01
C ILE A 293 -9.05 3.40 8.30
N LEU A 294 -9.16 2.66 9.40
CA LEU A 294 -9.50 3.23 10.70
C LEU A 294 -8.44 4.24 11.15
N SER A 295 -7.15 3.91 10.99
CA SER A 295 -6.03 4.79 11.30
C SER A 295 -6.05 6.09 10.49
N PHE A 296 -6.51 6.03 9.23
CA PHE A 296 -6.74 7.22 8.42
C PHE A 296 -7.85 8.11 9.01
N TYR A 297 -8.98 7.54 9.42
CA TYR A 297 -10.06 8.31 10.04
C TYR A 297 -9.66 8.89 11.41
N ASP A 298 -8.91 8.14 12.21
CA ASP A 298 -8.36 8.62 13.49
C ASP A 298 -7.42 9.81 13.26
N TYR A 299 -6.53 9.71 12.26
CA TYR A 299 -5.68 10.83 11.86
C TYR A 299 -6.50 12.05 11.43
N LEU A 300 -7.51 11.86 10.58
CA LEU A 300 -8.40 12.93 10.11
C LEU A 300 -9.13 13.61 11.28
N LEU A 301 -9.59 12.82 12.25
CA LEU A 301 -10.24 13.33 13.45
C LEU A 301 -9.29 14.21 14.29
N GLU A 302 -8.05 13.76 14.48
CA GLU A 302 -7.02 14.54 15.17
C GLU A 302 -6.72 15.85 14.42
N GLN A 303 -6.61 15.81 13.10
CA GLN A 303 -6.40 17.01 12.29
C GLN A 303 -7.56 17.98 12.41
N HIS A 304 -8.80 17.50 12.27
CA HIS A 304 -9.99 18.30 12.45
C HIS A 304 -10.01 18.96 13.83
N GLN A 305 -9.78 18.21 14.90
CA GLN A 305 -9.75 18.77 16.27
C GLN A 305 -8.68 19.85 16.41
N ARG A 306 -7.47 19.59 15.91
CA ARG A 306 -6.37 20.55 15.97
C ARG A 306 -6.68 21.84 15.22
N TYR A 307 -7.12 21.74 13.97
CA TYR A 307 -7.38 22.90 13.12
C TYR A 307 -8.61 23.69 13.58
N SER A 308 -9.61 23.04 14.16
CA SER A 308 -10.79 23.72 14.73
C SER A 308 -10.48 24.61 15.94
N GLN A 309 -9.31 24.42 16.56
CA GLN A 309 -8.84 25.24 17.69
C GLN A 309 -7.97 26.43 17.25
N GLU A 310 -7.58 26.51 15.98
CA GLU A 310 -6.78 27.63 15.48
C GLU A 310 -7.63 28.90 15.44
N SER A 311 -7.07 30.02 15.93
CA SER A 311 -7.79 31.29 15.93
C SER A 311 -7.85 31.90 14.52
N PRO A 312 -8.87 32.71 14.20
CA PRO A 312 -8.93 33.43 12.93
C PRO A 312 -7.67 34.29 12.66
N GLU A 313 -7.07 34.85 13.71
CA GLU A 313 -5.83 35.62 13.62
C GLU A 313 -4.64 34.75 13.24
N MET A 314 -4.53 33.53 13.79
CA MET A 314 -3.48 32.58 13.40
C MET A 314 -3.62 32.18 11.93
N ILE A 315 -4.83 31.79 11.52
CA ILE A 315 -5.12 31.38 10.13
C ILE A 315 -4.76 32.50 9.15
N LYS A 316 -5.12 33.74 9.49
CA LYS A 316 -4.80 34.92 8.68
C LYS A 316 -3.30 35.20 8.66
N ALA A 317 -2.62 35.11 9.80
CA ALA A 317 -1.18 35.33 9.89
C ALA A 317 -0.38 34.31 9.06
N GLU A 318 -0.78 33.04 9.06
CA GLU A 318 -0.18 32.00 8.20
C GLU A 318 -0.34 32.36 6.72
N LYS A 319 -1.55 32.76 6.30
CA LYS A 319 -1.82 33.17 4.91
C LYS A 319 -0.97 34.38 4.52
N ASP A 320 -0.96 35.42 5.34
CA ASP A 320 -0.22 36.66 5.08
C ASP A 320 1.29 36.39 5.00
N TRP A 321 1.80 35.46 5.81
CA TRP A 321 3.19 34.99 5.73
C TRP A 321 3.48 34.29 4.40
N ILE A 322 2.64 33.34 3.97
CA ILE A 322 2.77 32.63 2.69
C ILE A 322 2.73 33.64 1.52
N ASP A 323 1.76 34.54 1.51
CA ASP A 323 1.60 35.59 0.48
C ASP A 323 2.85 36.49 0.42
N THR A 324 3.41 36.86 1.57
CA THR A 324 4.63 37.67 1.65
C THR A 324 5.85 36.92 1.09
N GLN A 325 6.04 35.65 1.47
CA GLN A 325 7.16 34.85 0.95
C GLN A 325 7.06 34.65 -0.55
N GLU A 326 5.86 34.38 -1.07
CA GLU A 326 5.64 34.23 -2.51
C GLU A 326 5.96 35.51 -3.29
N ALA A 327 5.53 36.67 -2.76
CA ALA A 327 5.81 37.97 -3.38
C ALA A 327 7.31 38.28 -3.40
N GLN A 328 8.03 37.99 -2.30
CA GLN A 328 9.48 38.18 -2.21
C GLN A 328 10.23 37.26 -3.18
N LEU A 329 9.86 35.98 -3.26
CA LEU A 329 10.47 35.04 -4.21
C LEU A 329 10.22 35.47 -5.66
N LYS A 330 9.00 35.93 -6.00
CA LYS A 330 8.68 36.47 -7.33
C LYS A 330 9.56 37.69 -7.66
N GLN A 331 9.74 38.61 -6.71
CA GLN A 331 10.61 39.75 -6.90
C GLN A 331 12.07 39.34 -7.16
N SER A 332 12.63 38.42 -6.36
CA SER A 332 13.99 37.92 -6.54
C SER A 332 14.16 37.19 -7.88
N SER A 333 13.19 36.37 -8.28
CA SER A 333 13.20 35.66 -9.56
C SER A 333 13.16 36.62 -10.76
N ASN A 334 12.34 37.67 -10.69
CA ASN A 334 12.29 38.70 -11.73
C ASN A 334 13.63 39.44 -11.84
N GLN A 335 14.22 39.86 -10.72
CA GLN A 335 15.53 40.52 -10.70
C GLN A 335 16.64 39.64 -11.32
N MET A 336 16.63 38.34 -11.04
CA MET A 336 17.59 37.41 -11.63
C MET A 336 17.38 37.24 -13.13
N SER A 337 16.13 37.18 -13.59
CA SER A 337 15.80 37.10 -15.02
C SER A 337 16.29 38.34 -15.77
N GLU A 338 16.06 39.53 -15.21
CA GLU A 338 16.59 40.79 -15.76
C GLU A 338 18.13 40.78 -15.83
N MET A 339 18.81 40.21 -14.84
CA MET A 339 20.28 40.10 -14.85
C MET A 339 20.78 39.13 -15.93
N ILE A 340 20.11 37.99 -16.13
CA ILE A 340 20.43 37.05 -17.21
C ILE A 340 20.25 37.72 -18.58
N ASP A 341 19.16 38.47 -18.77
CA ASP A 341 18.91 39.19 -20.03
C ASP A 341 20.02 40.20 -20.32
N ILE A 342 20.48 40.93 -19.30
CA ILE A 342 21.64 41.83 -19.46
C ILE A 342 22.90 41.05 -19.81
N CYS A 343 23.21 39.93 -19.13
CA CYS A 343 24.35 39.09 -19.49
C CYS A 343 24.28 38.59 -20.95
N ASN A 344 23.09 38.18 -21.41
CA ASN A 344 22.87 37.76 -22.79
C ASN A 344 23.12 38.89 -23.80
N ILE A 345 22.71 40.12 -23.48
CA ILE A 345 22.97 41.30 -24.31
C ILE A 345 24.47 41.64 -24.35
N LEU A 346 25.20 41.40 -23.26
CA LEU A 346 26.63 41.72 -23.16
C LEU A 346 27.55 40.64 -23.76
N LEU A 347 27.08 39.39 -23.82
CA LEU A 347 27.81 38.27 -24.39
C LEU A 347 27.61 38.09 -25.90
N ASN A 348 26.49 38.61 -26.43
CA ASN A 348 26.20 38.70 -27.87
C ASN A 348 26.54 40.08 -28.41
#